data_AF-A0A937TS42-F1
#
_entry.id   AF-A0A937TS42-F1
#
_cell.length_a   1.000
_cell.length_b   1.000
_cell.length_c   1.000
_cell.angle_alpha   90.00
_cell.angle_beta   90.00
_cell.angle_gamma   90.00
#
_symmetry.space_group_name_H-M   'P 1'
#
loop_
_entity.id
_entity.type
_entity.pdbx_description
1 polymer ?
#
loop_
_entity_poly.entity_id
_entity_poly.type
_entity_poly.pdbx_seq_one_letter_code
_entity_poly.pdbx_strand_id
1 'polypeptide(L)'
;MKGKYLLVSLLLVALVMGGTGYGVSAGSGDKATGGGTFIHSGSSSDYASLEDKISFGFNAQSQGNGAKGQFHLINHDSGMKVSGTVSDYTPGYFLDATLSGTCTVDGNPRDFNVIISDWGPGTDKIDIFFGDIVWPADISGFVTKGNIQKHK
;
A
#
# COMPACT_ATOMS: atom_id res chain seq x y z
N MET A 1 -20.03 -49.98 -15.70
CA MET A 1 -19.57 -48.63 -16.08
C MET A 1 -19.38 -47.82 -14.80
N LYS A 2 -18.13 -47.57 -14.38
CA LYS A 2 -17.82 -46.77 -13.19
C LYS A 2 -16.80 -45.72 -13.60
N GLY A 3 -17.27 -44.48 -13.77
CA GLY A 3 -16.47 -43.34 -14.17
C GLY A 3 -15.45 -42.99 -13.09
N LYS A 4 -14.18 -42.84 -13.50
CA LYS A 4 -13.11 -42.35 -12.63
C LYS A 4 -12.98 -40.84 -12.87
N TYR A 5 -13.11 -40.08 -11.79
CA TYR A 5 -13.05 -38.63 -11.77
C TYR A 5 -11.66 -38.14 -12.18
N LEU A 6 -11.66 -37.16 -13.08
CA LEU A 6 -10.52 -36.45 -13.61
C LEU A 6 -9.91 -35.58 -12.49
N LEU A 7 -8.69 -35.89 -12.05
CA LEU A 7 -7.90 -34.97 -11.21
C LEU A 7 -7.45 -33.80 -12.09
N VAL A 8 -7.97 -32.61 -11.84
CA VAL A 8 -7.44 -31.37 -12.43
C VAL A 8 -6.33 -30.89 -11.51
N SER A 9 -5.08 -31.10 -11.92
CA SER A 9 -3.91 -30.52 -11.26
C SER A 9 -3.94 -29.01 -11.42
N LEU A 10 -4.15 -28.30 -10.31
CA LEU A 10 -4.03 -26.85 -10.23
C LEU A 10 -2.55 -26.48 -10.43
N LEU A 11 -2.21 -25.93 -11.59
CA LEU A 11 -0.88 -25.41 -11.88
C LEU A 11 -0.72 -24.07 -11.13
N LEU A 12 0.08 -24.08 -10.06
CA LEU A 12 0.44 -22.89 -9.32
C LEU A 12 1.44 -22.07 -10.14
N VAL A 13 0.96 -21.01 -10.81
CA VAL A 13 1.83 -20.02 -11.43
C VAL A 13 2.34 -19.09 -10.33
N ALA A 14 3.53 -19.38 -9.80
CA ALA A 14 4.25 -18.45 -8.94
C ALA A 14 4.71 -17.27 -9.81
N LEU A 15 3.95 -16.18 -9.79
CA LEU A 15 4.37 -14.91 -10.39
C LEU A 15 5.45 -14.31 -9.49
N VAL A 16 6.71 -14.68 -9.74
CA VAL A 16 7.85 -13.96 -9.17
C VAL A 16 7.85 -12.59 -9.83
N MET A 17 7.28 -11.58 -9.16
CA MET A 17 7.51 -10.18 -9.48
C MET A 17 8.96 -9.84 -9.15
N GLY A 18 9.87 -10.30 -10.02
CA GLY A 18 11.23 -9.82 -10.12
C GLY A 18 11.20 -8.40 -10.69
N GLY A 19 10.81 -7.43 -9.87
CA GLY A 19 11.07 -6.04 -10.15
C GLY A 19 12.57 -5.81 -10.10
N THR A 20 13.23 -5.80 -11.25
CA THR A 20 14.56 -5.20 -11.42
C THR A 20 14.44 -3.68 -11.31
N GLY A 21 14.03 -3.21 -10.13
CA GLY A 21 14.15 -1.80 -9.77
C GLY A 21 15.63 -1.50 -9.59
N TYR A 22 16.13 -0.53 -10.36
CA TYR A 22 17.41 0.10 -10.10
C TYR A 22 17.41 0.62 -8.66
N GLY A 23 17.94 -0.18 -7.73
CA GLY A 23 18.11 0.18 -6.34
C GLY A 23 19.15 1.29 -6.24
N VAL A 24 18.70 2.53 -6.31
CA VAL A 24 19.45 3.63 -5.74
C VAL A 24 19.66 3.29 -4.28
N SER A 25 20.92 3.12 -3.87
CA SER A 25 21.28 2.91 -2.47
C SER A 25 20.57 3.98 -1.65
N ALA A 26 19.61 3.58 -0.82
CA ALA A 26 18.93 4.50 0.07
C ALA A 26 20.01 5.15 0.94
N GLY A 27 20.21 6.46 0.74
CA GLY A 27 21.09 7.22 1.62
C GLY A 27 20.56 7.03 3.04
N SER A 28 21.45 6.76 4.00
CA SER A 28 21.04 6.63 5.39
C SER A 28 20.38 7.94 5.84
N GLY A 29 19.05 7.97 5.96
CA GLY A 29 18.32 9.17 6.39
C GLY A 29 17.03 9.46 5.63
N ASP A 30 16.85 8.95 4.41
CA ASP A 30 15.62 9.19 3.66
C ASP A 30 14.41 8.73 4.49
N LYS A 31 13.39 9.58 4.57
CA LYS A 31 12.17 9.30 5.33
C LYS A 31 10.95 9.84 4.61
N ALA A 32 9.81 9.21 4.85
CA ALA A 32 8.52 9.74 4.48
C ALA A 32 7.56 9.63 5.65
N THR A 33 6.73 10.65 5.82
CA THR A 33 5.63 10.64 6.77
C THR A 33 4.37 11.12 6.08
N GLY A 34 3.22 10.70 6.59
CA GLY A 34 1.96 11.20 6.07
C GLY A 34 0.80 10.68 6.88
N GLY A 35 -0.31 11.35 6.73
CA GLY A 35 -1.55 10.92 7.36
C GLY A 35 -2.67 11.87 6.99
N GLY A 36 -3.89 11.35 7.06
CA GLY A 36 -5.01 12.09 6.52
C GLY A 36 -6.20 11.23 6.14
N THR A 37 -7.04 11.81 5.29
CA THR A 37 -8.08 11.11 4.56
C THR A 37 -7.87 11.27 3.07
N PHE A 38 -8.35 10.32 2.28
CA PHE A 38 -8.35 10.43 0.83
C PHE A 38 -9.68 9.96 0.25
N ILE A 39 -10.00 10.46 -0.94
CA ILE A 39 -11.11 9.94 -1.75
C ILE A 39 -10.58 8.80 -2.59
N HIS A 40 -11.22 7.64 -2.51
CA HIS A 40 -10.83 6.49 -3.32
C HIS A 40 -11.10 6.76 -4.81
N SER A 41 -10.06 6.74 -5.64
CA SER A 41 -10.15 6.91 -7.08
C SER A 41 -10.43 5.57 -7.78
N GLY A 42 -11.64 5.03 -7.60
CA GLY A 42 -12.10 3.79 -8.25
C GLY A 42 -13.03 4.04 -9.45
N SER A 43 -12.92 3.20 -10.49
CA SER A 43 -13.69 3.26 -11.76
C SER A 43 -15.11 2.65 -11.67
N SER A 44 -15.54 2.10 -10.53
CA SER A 44 -16.92 1.59 -10.41
C SER A 44 -17.85 2.64 -9.81
N SER A 45 -19.05 2.72 -10.39
CA SER A 45 -20.15 3.60 -10.00
C SER A 45 -20.61 3.46 -8.54
N ASP A 46 -20.09 2.47 -7.80
CA ASP A 46 -20.42 2.20 -6.41
C ASP A 46 -19.52 2.96 -5.41
N TYR A 47 -18.42 3.60 -5.86
CA TYR A 47 -17.48 4.33 -4.98
C TYR A 47 -17.60 5.86 -5.00
N ALA A 48 -18.55 6.40 -5.77
CA ALA A 48 -18.80 7.84 -5.89
C ALA A 48 -19.28 8.52 -4.58
N SER A 49 -19.38 7.80 -3.45
CA SER A 49 -19.79 8.33 -2.15
C SER A 49 -18.75 8.17 -1.02
N LEU A 50 -17.50 7.80 -1.34
CA LEU A 50 -16.44 7.62 -0.34
C LEU A 50 -15.67 8.92 -0.04
N GLU A 51 -16.33 10.08 0.02
CA GLU A 51 -15.67 11.29 0.53
C GLU A 51 -15.24 11.06 2.00
N ASP A 52 -13.93 11.14 2.24
CA ASP A 52 -13.28 11.06 3.55
C ASP A 52 -13.51 9.79 4.39
N LYS A 53 -13.99 8.69 3.79
CA LYS A 53 -14.26 7.44 4.53
C LYS A 53 -13.03 6.59 4.82
N ILE A 54 -11.88 6.91 4.23
CA ILE A 54 -10.64 6.18 4.48
C ILE A 54 -9.66 7.13 5.17
N SER A 55 -9.25 6.76 6.38
CA SER A 55 -8.14 7.42 7.08
C SER A 55 -6.89 6.58 6.97
N PHE A 56 -5.75 7.24 6.81
CA PHE A 56 -4.45 6.59 6.76
C PHE A 56 -3.42 7.34 7.61
N GLY A 57 -2.35 6.64 7.96
CA GLY A 57 -1.17 7.22 8.59
C GLY A 57 0.04 6.34 8.37
N PHE A 58 1.19 6.95 8.11
CA PHE A 58 2.45 6.24 7.99
C PHE A 58 3.64 7.07 8.44
N ASN A 59 4.68 6.35 8.83
CA ASN A 59 6.04 6.83 8.85
C ASN A 59 6.96 5.74 8.32
N ALA A 60 7.96 6.11 7.54
CA ALA A 60 8.96 5.21 7.00
C ALA A 60 10.31 5.93 7.00
N GLN A 61 11.37 5.21 7.35
CA GLN A 61 12.74 5.72 7.33
C GLN A 61 13.70 4.61 6.91
N SER A 62 14.53 4.86 5.91
CA SER A 62 15.61 3.96 5.52
C SER A 62 16.61 3.76 6.65
N GLN A 63 17.01 2.51 6.87
CA GLN A 63 17.98 2.10 7.89
C GLN A 63 18.83 0.94 7.38
N GLY A 64 20.07 1.24 6.97
CA GLY A 64 21.00 0.21 6.48
C GLY A 64 20.42 -0.49 5.25
N ASN A 65 20.21 -1.81 5.36
CA ASN A 65 19.67 -2.64 4.28
C ASN A 65 18.13 -2.79 4.32
N GLY A 66 17.42 -1.95 5.07
CA GLY A 66 15.96 -1.99 5.13
C GLY A 66 15.37 -0.65 5.57
N ALA A 67 14.20 -0.71 6.19
CA ALA A 67 13.53 0.46 6.75
C ALA A 67 12.89 0.14 8.10
N LYS A 68 12.51 1.20 8.81
CA LYS A 68 11.66 1.14 10.00
C LYS A 68 10.49 2.09 9.84
N GLY A 69 9.37 1.74 10.45
CA GLY A 69 8.18 2.56 10.37
C GLY A 69 6.90 1.80 10.70
N GLN A 70 5.78 2.49 10.57
CA GLN A 70 4.44 1.97 10.80
C GLN A 70 3.52 2.44 9.68
N PHE A 71 2.50 1.64 9.40
CA PHE A 71 1.42 1.95 8.49
C PHE A 71 0.09 1.59 9.13
N HIS A 72 -0.87 2.51 9.04
CA HIS A 72 -2.23 2.33 9.53
C HIS A 72 -3.21 2.78 8.46
N LEU A 73 -4.30 2.03 8.32
CA LEU A 73 -5.45 2.40 7.50
C LEU A 73 -6.74 1.98 8.19
N ILE A 74 -7.75 2.84 8.10
CA ILE A 74 -9.11 2.56 8.59
C ILE A 74 -10.07 2.90 7.47
N ASN A 75 -10.87 1.93 7.05
CA ASN A 75 -12.06 2.17 6.25
C ASN A 75 -13.26 2.29 7.20
N HIS A 76 -13.79 3.51 7.35
CA HIS A 76 -14.89 3.82 8.28
C HIS A 76 -16.25 3.25 7.82
N ASP A 77 -16.37 2.86 6.54
CA ASP A 77 -17.60 2.29 5.98
C ASP A 77 -17.71 0.80 6.30
N SER A 78 -16.65 0.04 6.02
CA SER A 78 -16.62 -1.41 6.30
C SER A 78 -16.18 -1.74 7.73
N GLY A 79 -15.61 -0.78 8.45
CA GLY A 79 -14.98 -1.01 9.75
C GLY A 79 -13.61 -1.70 9.67
N MET A 80 -13.10 -1.95 8.46
CA MET A 80 -11.82 -2.60 8.23
C MET A 80 -10.68 -1.79 8.84
N LYS A 81 -9.78 -2.47 9.55
CA LYS A 81 -8.60 -1.87 10.16
C LYS A 81 -7.34 -2.60 9.70
N VAL A 82 -6.36 -1.79 9.31
CA VAL A 82 -5.03 -2.24 8.93
C VAL A 82 -4.03 -1.61 9.88
N SER A 83 -3.14 -2.43 10.41
CA SER A 83 -1.97 -1.98 11.16
C SER A 83 -0.79 -2.84 10.78
N GLY A 84 0.32 -2.20 10.41
CA GLY A 84 1.49 -2.87 9.88
C GLY A 84 2.79 -2.17 10.20
N THR A 85 3.87 -2.94 10.09
CA THR A 85 5.24 -2.48 10.27
C THR A 85 5.90 -2.34 8.90
N VAL A 86 6.53 -1.19 8.67
CA VAL A 86 7.34 -0.95 7.47
C VAL A 86 8.70 -1.62 7.66
N SER A 87 9.09 -2.47 6.71
CA SER A 87 10.38 -3.14 6.69
C SER A 87 11.27 -2.72 5.52
N ASP A 88 10.68 -2.12 4.49
CA ASP A 88 11.40 -1.60 3.34
C ASP A 88 10.87 -0.23 2.90
N TYR A 89 11.77 0.62 2.40
CA TYR A 89 11.48 1.94 1.89
C TYR A 89 12.40 2.23 0.71
N THR A 90 11.78 2.43 -0.44
CA THR A 90 12.46 2.79 -1.68
C THR A 90 12.10 4.24 -2.02
N PRO A 91 13.04 5.20 -1.93
CA PRO A 91 12.81 6.53 -2.46
C PRO A 91 12.64 6.43 -3.98
N GLY A 92 11.47 6.86 -4.47
CA GLY A 92 11.19 6.94 -5.90
C GLY A 92 11.76 8.20 -6.52
N TYR A 93 11.61 8.31 -7.84
CA TYR A 93 12.02 9.50 -8.57
C TYR A 93 11.17 10.72 -8.15
N PHE A 94 11.78 11.90 -8.09
CA PHE A 94 11.08 13.15 -7.77
C PHE A 94 10.31 13.07 -6.43
N LEU A 95 8.99 13.00 -6.50
CA LEU A 95 8.03 13.16 -5.42
C LEU A 95 7.46 11.83 -4.96
N ASP A 96 7.86 10.72 -5.59
CA ASP A 96 7.28 9.41 -5.32
C ASP A 96 8.14 8.62 -4.34
N ALA A 97 7.54 7.78 -3.51
CA ALA A 97 8.26 6.78 -2.74
C ALA A 97 7.40 5.53 -2.54
N THR A 98 8.04 4.42 -2.23
CA THR A 98 7.38 3.17 -1.93
C THR A 98 7.79 2.71 -0.54
N LEU A 99 6.82 2.38 0.30
CA LEU A 99 7.03 1.69 1.57
C LEU A 99 6.36 0.32 1.50
N SER A 100 7.00 -0.70 2.05
CA SER A 100 6.42 -2.04 2.11
C SER A 100 6.73 -2.73 3.44
N GLY A 101 5.93 -3.75 3.76
CA GLY A 101 6.11 -4.55 4.95
C GLY A 101 4.94 -5.48 5.22
N THR A 102 4.77 -5.80 6.50
CA THR A 102 3.73 -6.74 6.96
C THR A 102 2.67 -6.02 7.76
N CYS A 103 1.43 -6.45 7.64
CA CYS A 103 0.28 -5.90 8.35
C CYS A 103 -0.69 -7.00 8.80
N THR A 104 -1.69 -6.59 9.56
CA THR A 104 -2.87 -7.40 9.83
C THR A 104 -4.09 -6.70 9.24
N VAL A 105 -4.92 -7.45 8.50
CA VAL A 105 -6.22 -7.00 7.99
C VAL A 105 -7.29 -7.82 8.69
N ASP A 106 -8.06 -7.18 9.55
CA ASP A 106 -9.08 -7.83 10.39
C ASP A 106 -8.52 -9.06 11.14
N GLY A 107 -7.29 -8.92 11.66
CA GLY A 107 -6.58 -9.95 12.42
C GLY A 107 -5.81 -10.98 11.56
N ASN A 108 -5.90 -10.93 10.23
CA ASN A 108 -5.19 -11.85 9.35
C ASN A 108 -3.86 -11.25 8.86
N PRO A 109 -2.71 -11.92 9.05
CA PRO A 109 -1.42 -11.44 8.57
C PRO A 109 -1.37 -11.33 7.03
N ARG A 110 -0.79 -10.24 6.52
CA ARG A 110 -0.62 -9.95 5.10
C ARG A 110 0.60 -9.09 4.83
N ASP A 111 1.06 -9.08 3.60
CA ASP A 111 2.02 -8.09 3.12
C ASP A 111 1.28 -6.86 2.55
N PHE A 112 1.93 -5.71 2.62
CA PHE A 112 1.44 -4.49 2.00
C PHE A 112 2.53 -3.77 1.21
N ASN A 113 2.10 -3.02 0.21
CA ASN A 113 2.91 -2.05 -0.51
C ASN A 113 2.12 -0.73 -0.59
N VAL A 114 2.75 0.39 -0.27
CA VAL A 114 2.15 1.72 -0.45
C VAL A 114 3.07 2.55 -1.31
N ILE A 115 2.52 3.07 -2.41
CA ILE A 115 3.13 4.10 -3.23
C ILE A 115 2.55 5.43 -2.80
N ILE A 116 3.42 6.41 -2.55
CA ILE A 116 3.05 7.76 -2.15
C ILE A 116 3.63 8.76 -3.12
N SER A 117 2.91 9.85 -3.36
CA SER A 117 3.39 10.99 -4.12
C SER A 117 3.16 12.29 -3.35
N ASP A 118 4.25 12.99 -3.02
CA ASP A 118 4.28 14.28 -2.31
C ASP A 118 4.17 15.44 -3.30
N TRP A 119 2.96 15.75 -3.75
CA TRP A 119 2.69 16.90 -4.65
C TRP A 119 2.26 18.15 -3.87
N GLY A 120 2.17 18.05 -2.55
CA GLY A 120 1.68 19.08 -1.65
C GLY A 120 0.23 18.86 -1.21
N PRO A 121 -0.21 19.62 -0.19
CA PRO A 121 -1.55 19.48 0.37
C PRO A 121 -2.66 19.63 -0.68
N GLY A 122 -3.58 18.67 -0.73
CA GLY A 122 -4.69 18.62 -1.68
C GLY A 122 -4.34 18.07 -3.07
N THR A 123 -3.07 17.80 -3.34
CA THR A 123 -2.58 17.18 -4.58
C THR A 123 -1.81 15.87 -4.36
N ASP A 124 -1.46 15.58 -3.11
CA ASP A 124 -0.86 14.32 -2.68
C ASP A 124 -1.69 13.10 -3.09
N LYS A 125 -0.99 12.00 -3.40
CA LYS A 125 -1.59 10.72 -3.80
C LYS A 125 -1.06 9.57 -2.99
N ILE A 126 -1.92 8.57 -2.84
CA ILE A 126 -1.58 7.31 -2.18
C ILE A 126 -2.20 6.14 -2.95
N ASP A 127 -1.41 5.10 -3.21
CA ASP A 127 -1.85 3.82 -3.78
C ASP A 127 -1.42 2.70 -2.84
N ILE A 128 -2.36 1.86 -2.41
CA ILE A 128 -2.16 0.85 -1.37
C ILE A 128 -2.55 -0.51 -1.90
N PHE A 129 -1.63 -1.47 -1.81
CA PHE A 129 -1.77 -2.82 -2.33
C PHE A 129 -1.62 -3.82 -1.19
N PHE A 130 -2.51 -4.81 -1.12
CA PHE A 130 -2.48 -5.87 -0.10
C PHE A 130 -2.28 -7.25 -0.74
N GLY A 131 -1.10 -7.49 -1.32
CA GLY A 131 -0.76 -8.78 -1.95
C GLY A 131 -1.82 -9.27 -2.94
N ASP A 132 -2.10 -10.58 -2.94
CA ASP A 132 -2.88 -11.26 -3.98
C ASP A 132 -4.42 -11.14 -3.84
N ILE A 133 -4.95 -10.18 -3.08
CA ILE A 133 -6.41 -10.08 -2.87
C ILE A 133 -7.11 -9.41 -4.05
N VAL A 134 -8.18 -10.04 -4.52
CA VAL A 134 -9.26 -9.40 -5.28
C VAL A 134 -10.19 -8.69 -4.30
N TRP A 135 -10.00 -7.38 -4.20
CA TRP A 135 -10.91 -6.38 -3.64
C TRP A 135 -10.84 -6.01 -2.12
N PRO A 136 -10.71 -4.69 -1.81
CA PRO A 136 -10.17 -3.68 -2.73
C PRO A 136 -8.69 -4.03 -2.94
N ALA A 137 -8.41 -4.64 -4.09
CA ALA A 137 -7.08 -5.13 -4.46
C ALA A 137 -6.07 -3.99 -4.37
N ASP A 138 -6.56 -2.80 -4.71
CA ASP A 138 -5.82 -1.56 -4.72
C ASP A 138 -6.72 -0.48 -4.10
N ILE A 139 -6.27 0.17 -3.04
CA ILE A 139 -6.89 1.37 -2.50
C ILE A 139 -6.04 2.56 -2.92
N SER A 140 -6.50 3.27 -3.95
CA SER A 140 -5.85 4.47 -4.47
C SER A 140 -6.66 5.72 -4.21
N GLY A 141 -6.03 6.88 -4.12
CA GLY A 141 -6.76 8.14 -3.98
C GLY A 141 -5.93 9.40 -3.86
N PHE A 142 -6.64 10.53 -3.92
CA PHE A 142 -6.09 11.85 -3.62
C PHE A 142 -6.34 12.20 -2.16
N VAL A 143 -5.30 12.67 -1.47
CA VAL A 143 -5.39 13.11 -0.08
C VAL A 143 -6.22 14.39 -0.02
N THR A 144 -7.35 14.32 0.69
CA THR A 144 -8.30 15.42 0.86
C THR A 144 -8.10 16.19 2.15
N LYS A 145 -7.62 15.51 3.19
CA LYS A 145 -7.25 16.12 4.48
C LYS A 145 -5.92 15.56 4.94
N GLY A 146 -5.09 16.39 5.56
CA GLY A 146 -3.73 16.02 5.93
C GLY A 146 -2.76 16.20 4.77
N ASN A 147 -1.59 15.56 4.86
CA ASN A 147 -0.54 15.69 3.85
C ASN A 147 0.46 14.53 3.91
N ILE A 148 1.21 14.39 2.83
CA ILE A 148 2.38 13.53 2.70
C ILE A 148 3.62 14.43 2.71
N GLN A 149 4.72 13.93 3.28
CA GLN A 149 6.00 14.61 3.30
C GLN A 149 7.12 13.61 3.09
N LYS A 150 7.87 13.81 2.00
CA LYS A 150 9.17 13.17 1.80
C LYS A 150 10.27 14.07 2.33
N HIS A 151 11.28 13.45 2.93
CA HIS A 151 12.46 14.14 3.41
C HIS A 151 13.71 13.40 2.95
N LYS A 152 14.72 14.17 2.58
CA LYS A 152 16.06 13.72 2.20
C LYS A 152 17.07 14.23 3.22
#